data_AF-A0A1S1Y591-F1
#
_entry.id   AF-A0A1S1Y591-F1
#
_cell.length_a   1.000
_cell.length_b   1.000
_cell.length_c   1.000
_cell.angle_alpha   90.00
_cell.angle_beta   90.00
_cell.angle_gamma   90.00
#
_symmetry.space_group_name_H-M   'P 1'
#
loop_
_entity.id
_entity.type
_entity.pdbx_description
1 polymer ?
#
loop_
_entity_poly.entity_id
_entity_poly.type
_entity_poly.pdbx_seq_one_letter_code
_entity_poly.pdbx_strand_id
1 'polypeptide(L)'
;MDENESLSHSKWECKYHVVFIPKCRRRTLYRALRKHLGEVFRRLASQKESRILEGHLMPDHVHMLISIPPKYAVSQVIGYIKGKSAIHLARVYGGKKRNFVGQHFRARGYFVSTVGRDETMIREYIRHQEQEDQRIEQMNLCQ
;
A
#
# COMPACT_ATOMS: atom_id res chain seq x y z
N MET A 1 -21.22 4.40 0.19
CA MET A 1 -21.12 3.20 1.05
C MET A 1 -19.67 2.75 0.99
N ASP A 2 -18.93 2.87 2.09
CA ASP A 2 -17.55 2.37 2.16
C ASP A 2 -17.57 0.83 2.12
N GLU A 3 -16.92 0.23 1.12
CA GLU A 3 -16.77 -1.21 1.00
C GLU A 3 -15.74 -1.70 2.03
N ASN A 4 -16.22 -2.17 3.19
CA ASN A 4 -15.40 -2.80 4.21
C ASN A 4 -15.07 -4.24 3.83
N GLU A 5 -13.79 -4.60 3.87
CA GLU A 5 -13.30 -5.95 3.61
C GLU A 5 -13.47 -6.84 4.86
N SER A 6 -13.50 -8.17 4.68
CA SER A 6 -13.58 -9.11 5.81
C SER A 6 -12.62 -10.28 5.74
N LEU A 7 -12.14 -10.68 6.90
CA LEU A 7 -11.52 -11.97 7.21
C LEU A 7 -12.42 -12.75 8.19
N SER A 8 -12.07 -13.99 8.51
CA SER A 8 -12.88 -14.89 9.34
C SER A 8 -13.36 -14.29 10.67
N HIS A 9 -12.57 -13.40 11.28
CA HIS A 9 -12.89 -12.76 12.55
C HIS A 9 -12.63 -11.24 12.56
N SER A 10 -12.57 -10.58 11.39
CA SER A 10 -12.38 -9.13 11.35
C SER A 10 -13.02 -8.48 10.14
N LYS A 11 -13.58 -7.29 10.35
CA LYS A 11 -13.95 -6.33 9.31
C LYS A 11 -12.89 -5.23 9.31
N TRP A 12 -12.39 -4.84 8.15
CA TRP A 12 -11.25 -3.94 8.08
C TRP A 12 -11.30 -3.04 6.84
N GLU A 13 -10.75 -1.86 7.02
CA GLU A 13 -10.43 -0.91 5.96
C GLU A 13 -9.05 -0.34 6.26
N CYS A 14 -8.01 -0.89 5.61
CA CYS A 14 -6.62 -0.52 5.88
C CYS A 14 -5.96 -0.04 4.59
N LYS A 15 -6.06 1.27 4.34
CA LYS A 15 -5.46 1.94 3.19
C LYS A 15 -4.24 2.73 3.64
N TYR A 16 -3.20 2.70 2.81
CA TYR A 16 -1.93 3.36 3.09
C TYR A 16 -1.48 4.15 1.87
N HIS A 17 -1.07 5.39 2.10
CA HIS A 17 -0.28 6.18 1.15
C HIS A 17 1.19 5.86 1.37
N VAL A 18 1.83 5.29 0.36
CA VAL A 18 3.23 4.90 0.42
C VAL A 18 4.01 5.66 -0.64
N VAL A 19 5.17 6.18 -0.24
CA VAL A 19 6.10 6.86 -1.13
C VAL A 19 7.49 6.26 -1.00
N PHE A 20 8.11 5.88 -2.11
CA PHE A 20 9.51 5.47 -2.10
C PHE A 20 10.25 5.88 -3.36
N ILE A 21 11.56 6.06 -3.21
CA ILE A 21 12.46 6.41 -4.30
C ILE A 21 13.06 5.12 -4.89
N PRO A 22 12.82 4.81 -6.17
CA PRO A 22 13.46 3.68 -6.82
C PRO A 22 14.94 3.97 -7.02
N LYS A 23 15.82 3.09 -6.53
CA LYS A 23 17.28 3.22 -6.72
C LYS A 23 17.66 2.78 -8.14
N CYS A 24 17.25 3.56 -9.13
CA CYS A 24 17.59 3.32 -10.52
C CYS A 24 18.84 4.11 -10.87
N ARG A 25 19.98 3.41 -11.03
CA ARG A 25 21.29 3.98 -11.42
C ARG A 25 21.26 4.71 -12.79
N ARG A 26 20.17 4.59 -13.54
CA ARG A 26 19.94 5.24 -14.84
C ARG A 26 18.52 5.80 -14.91
N ARG A 27 18.36 7.13 -14.75
CA ARG A 27 17.08 7.85 -14.88
C ARG A 27 16.39 7.59 -16.22
N THR A 28 17.15 7.48 -17.31
CA THR A 28 16.63 7.22 -18.66
C THR A 28 16.01 5.84 -18.78
N LEU A 29 16.63 4.83 -18.16
CA LEU A 29 16.10 3.47 -18.15
C LEU A 29 14.75 3.47 -17.42
N TYR A 30 14.69 4.09 -16.23
CA TYR A 30 13.45 4.16 -15.46
C TYR A 30 12.30 4.83 -16.24
N ARG A 31 12.59 5.88 -17.03
CA ARG A 31 11.59 6.58 -17.85
C ARG A 31 10.94 5.69 -18.92
N ALA A 32 11.71 4.77 -19.53
CA ALA A 32 11.18 3.80 -20.49
C ALA A 32 10.39 2.68 -19.78
N LEU A 33 10.87 2.28 -18.60
CA LEU A 33 10.37 1.14 -17.84
C LEU A 33 9.10 1.40 -17.05
N ARG A 34 8.85 2.66 -16.67
CA ARG A 34 7.72 3.03 -15.83
C ARG A 34 6.37 2.53 -16.36
N LYS A 35 6.22 2.40 -17.69
CA LYS A 35 5.00 1.88 -18.33
C LYS A 35 4.70 0.43 -17.94
N HIS A 36 5.72 -0.40 -17.72
CA HIS A 36 5.58 -1.81 -17.35
C HIS A 36 5.65 -2.04 -15.83
N LEU A 37 6.30 -1.14 -15.09
CA LEU A 37 6.46 -1.28 -13.63
C LEU A 37 5.13 -1.25 -12.87
N GLY A 38 4.12 -0.52 -13.37
CA GLY A 38 2.80 -0.49 -12.76
C GLY A 38 2.14 -1.87 -12.67
N GLU A 39 2.18 -2.63 -13.76
CA GLU A 39 1.65 -4.00 -13.81
C GLU A 39 2.43 -4.95 -12.89
N VAL A 40 3.76 -4.82 -12.88
CA VAL A 40 4.62 -5.59 -11.97
C VAL A 40 4.27 -5.33 -10.51
N PHE A 41 4.08 -4.06 -10.12
CA PHE A 41 3.69 -3.73 -8.75
C PHE A 41 2.32 -4.29 -8.38
N ARG A 42 1.32 -4.18 -9.27
CA ARG A 42 -0.02 -4.75 -9.02
C ARG A 42 0.07 -6.27 -8.81
N ARG A 43 0.78 -6.98 -9.69
CA ARG A 43 0.98 -8.43 -9.57
C ARG A 43 1.68 -8.81 -8.26
N LEU A 44 2.73 -8.08 -7.88
CA LEU A 44 3.46 -8.33 -6.63
C LEU A 44 2.62 -8.03 -5.39
N ALA A 45 1.77 -7.00 -5.43
CA ALA A 45 0.82 -6.70 -4.36
C ALA A 45 -0.22 -7.82 -4.21
N SER A 46 -0.79 -8.31 -5.32
CA SER A 46 -1.74 -9.42 -5.30
C SER A 46 -1.16 -10.71 -4.71
N GLN A 47 0.14 -10.98 -4.92
CA GLN A 47 0.84 -12.12 -4.28
C GLN A 47 0.96 -11.98 -2.76
N LYS A 48 0.70 -10.80 -2.20
CA LYS A 48 0.60 -10.53 -0.77
C LYS A 48 -0.83 -10.18 -0.33
N GLU A 49 -1.82 -10.62 -1.12
CA GLU A 49 -3.25 -10.33 -0.90
C GLU A 49 -3.53 -8.83 -0.69
N SER A 50 -2.66 -7.98 -1.24
CA SER A 50 -2.75 -6.54 -1.14
C SER A 50 -3.18 -5.97 -2.48
N ARG A 51 -3.92 -4.86 -2.46
CA ARG A 51 -4.46 -4.25 -3.67
C ARG A 51 -3.93 -2.83 -3.82
N ILE A 52 -3.24 -2.55 -4.91
CA ILE A 52 -2.90 -1.17 -5.29
C ILE A 52 -4.16 -0.57 -5.91
N LEU A 53 -4.76 0.39 -5.21
CA LEU A 53 -5.95 1.10 -5.66
C LEU A 53 -5.57 2.15 -6.70
N GLU A 54 -4.57 2.96 -6.37
CA GLU A 54 -4.03 4.00 -7.25
C GLU A 54 -2.52 4.07 -7.15
N GLY A 55 -1.87 4.53 -8.22
CA GLY A 55 -0.42 4.66 -8.21
C GLY A 55 0.11 5.53 -9.32
N HIS A 56 1.09 6.37 -8.99
CA HIS A 56 1.76 7.26 -9.91
C HIS A 56 3.28 7.10 -9.83
N LEU A 57 3.90 6.80 -10.97
CA LEU A 57 5.35 6.60 -11.10
C LEU A 57 5.99 7.89 -11.64
N MET A 58 6.52 8.71 -10.73
CA MET A 58 7.29 9.90 -11.06
C MET A 58 8.74 9.54 -11.40
N PRO A 59 9.46 10.37 -12.18
CA PRO A 59 10.84 10.07 -12.60
C PRO A 59 11.83 9.82 -11.45
N ASP A 60 11.53 10.32 -10.26
CA ASP A 60 12.37 10.33 -9.07
C ASP A 60 11.75 9.58 -7.87
N HIS A 61 10.43 9.43 -7.80
CA HIS A 61 9.74 8.70 -6.72
C HIS A 61 8.45 8.02 -7.19
N VAL A 62 7.94 7.09 -6.38
CA VAL A 62 6.69 6.37 -6.63
C VAL A 62 5.69 6.71 -5.53
N HIS A 63 4.50 7.15 -5.90
CA HIS A 63 3.34 7.25 -5.02
C HIS A 63 2.41 6.07 -5.25
N MET A 64 1.91 5.46 -4.18
CA MET A 64 0.88 4.44 -4.26
C MET A 64 -0.11 4.53 -3.11
N LEU A 65 -1.38 4.36 -3.45
CA LEU A 65 -2.44 4.06 -2.50
C LEU A 65 -2.66 2.55 -2.52
N ILE A 66 -2.35 1.90 -1.40
CA ILE A 66 -2.40 0.44 -1.28
C ILE A 66 -3.29 0.03 -0.12
N SER A 67 -4.19 -0.92 -0.37
CA SER A 67 -4.93 -1.64 0.66
C SER A 67 -4.15 -2.88 1.07
N ILE A 68 -3.85 -3.01 2.37
CA ILE A 68 -3.07 -4.11 2.93
C ILE A 68 -3.88 -4.76 4.05
N PRO A 69 -4.14 -6.08 3.99
CA PRO A 69 -4.82 -6.78 5.08
C PRO A 69 -4.09 -6.61 6.42
N PRO A 70 -4.81 -6.43 7.55
CA PRO A 70 -4.20 -6.15 8.85
C PRO A 70 -3.33 -7.30 9.37
N LYS A 71 -3.46 -8.51 8.81
CA LYS A 71 -2.58 -9.65 9.10
C LYS A 71 -1.15 -9.48 8.57
N TYR A 72 -0.90 -8.53 7.67
CA TYR A 72 0.43 -8.25 7.13
C TYR A 72 0.99 -6.94 7.66
N ALA A 73 2.25 -6.97 8.09
CA ALA A 73 2.97 -5.74 8.39
C ALA A 73 3.25 -4.95 7.10
N VAL A 74 2.96 -3.65 7.11
CA VAL A 74 3.19 -2.76 5.95
C VAL A 74 4.64 -2.85 5.46
N SER A 75 5.60 -2.89 6.37
CA SER A 75 7.04 -3.02 6.06
C SER A 75 7.38 -4.27 5.27
N GLN A 76 6.70 -5.39 5.55
CA GLN A 76 6.91 -6.65 4.83
C GLN A 76 6.37 -6.56 3.39
N VAL A 77 5.17 -5.99 3.21
CA VAL A 77 4.55 -5.84 1.87
C VAL A 77 5.37 -4.88 1.01
N ILE A 78 5.72 -3.70 1.54
CA ILE A 78 6.50 -2.71 0.79
C ILE A 78 7.94 -3.21 0.53
N GLY A 79 8.54 -3.89 1.50
CA GLY A 79 9.84 -4.53 1.34
C GLY A 79 9.81 -5.60 0.23
N TYR A 80 8.77 -6.43 0.20
CA TYR A 80 8.56 -7.45 -0.82
C TYR A 80 8.42 -6.83 -2.22
N ILE A 81 7.52 -5.85 -2.38
CA ILE A 81 7.30 -5.15 -3.66
C ILE A 81 8.61 -4.55 -4.17
N LYS A 82 9.28 -3.74 -3.34
CA LYS A 82 10.53 -3.04 -3.71
C LYS A 82 11.67 -3.99 -4.04
N GLY A 83 11.79 -5.09 -3.29
CA GLY A 83 12.82 -6.10 -3.51
C GLY A 83 12.61 -6.91 -4.79
N LYS A 84 11.40 -7.45 -4.98
CA LYS A 84 11.06 -8.26 -6.16
C LYS A 84 11.03 -7.44 -7.44
N SER A 85 10.56 -6.19 -7.38
CA SER A 85 10.59 -5.30 -8.54
C SER A 85 12.03 -4.98 -8.98
N ALA A 86 12.95 -4.77 -8.03
CA ALA A 86 14.35 -4.53 -8.35
C ALA A 86 15.01 -5.73 -9.03
N ILE A 87 14.73 -6.95 -8.54
CA ILE A 87 15.21 -8.20 -9.16
C ILE A 87 14.62 -8.38 -10.55
N HIS A 88 13.30 -8.16 -10.70
CA HIS A 88 12.64 -8.25 -11.99
C HIS A 88 13.26 -7.28 -13.01
N LEU A 89 13.51 -6.04 -12.59
CA LEU A 89 14.14 -5.03 -13.42
C LEU A 89 15.57 -5.41 -13.82
N ALA A 90 16.36 -5.91 -12.87
CA ALA A 90 17.72 -6.36 -13.12
C ALA A 90 17.76 -7.55 -14.10
N ARG A 91 16.80 -8.47 -14.03
CA ARG A 91 16.72 -9.62 -14.94
C ARG A 91 16.29 -9.22 -16.35
N VAL A 92 15.23 -8.43 -16.47
CA VAL A 92 14.65 -8.08 -17.79
C VAL A 92 15.52 -7.05 -18.53
N TYR A 93 16.17 -6.12 -17.80
CA TYR A 93 16.86 -4.99 -18.42
C TYR A 93 18.34 -4.87 -18.05
N GLY A 94 18.84 -5.68 -17.13
CA GLY A 94 20.24 -5.69 -16.70
C GLY A 94 21.18 -6.51 -17.58
N GLY A 95 20.71 -7.05 -18.70
CA GLY A 95 21.46 -7.90 -19.63
C GLY A 95 22.66 -7.28 -20.37
N LYS A 96 23.36 -6.28 -19.81
CA LYS A 96 24.52 -5.65 -20.47
C LYS A 96 25.84 -5.53 -19.70
N LYS A 97 26.00 -6.03 -18.46
CA LYS A 97 27.31 -6.42 -17.86
C LYS A 97 27.23 -6.73 -16.35
N ARG A 98 27.83 -7.88 -15.99
CA ARG A 98 28.53 -8.28 -14.74
C ARG A 98 27.84 -8.16 -13.37
N ASN A 99 27.86 -9.29 -12.67
CA ASN A 99 27.95 -9.48 -11.21
C ASN A 99 27.07 -8.56 -10.35
N PHE A 100 25.83 -8.99 -10.12
CA PHE A 100 24.98 -8.51 -9.03
C PHE A 100 25.30 -9.19 -7.69
N VAL A 101 26.55 -9.62 -7.48
CA VAL A 101 27.00 -10.17 -6.18
C VAL A 101 27.41 -8.97 -5.31
N GLY A 102 26.69 -8.75 -4.21
CA GLY A 102 27.10 -7.81 -3.15
C GLY A 102 26.54 -6.38 -3.18
N GLN A 103 25.62 -6.03 -4.10
CA GLN A 103 25.00 -4.69 -4.07
C GLN A 103 23.66 -4.70 -3.33
N HIS A 104 23.62 -4.08 -2.15
CA HIS A 104 22.38 -3.76 -1.43
C HIS A 104 21.46 -2.87 -2.30
N PHE A 105 20.51 -3.51 -2.98
CA PHE A 105 19.40 -2.87 -3.71
C PHE A 105 18.32 -2.28 -2.78
N ARG A 106 18.57 -2.22 -1.46
CA ARG A 106 17.69 -1.56 -0.50
C ARG A 106 17.81 -0.04 -0.68
N ALA A 107 16.79 0.59 -1.25
CA ALA A 107 16.59 2.02 -1.06
C ALA A 107 16.44 2.32 0.44
N ARG A 108 17.07 3.41 0.90
CA ARG A 108 17.31 3.85 2.29
C ARG A 108 16.08 3.96 3.20
N GLY A 109 14.86 3.88 2.66
CA GLY A 109 13.62 3.91 3.43
C GLY A 109 12.40 3.88 2.50
N TYR A 110 11.24 4.12 3.08
CA TYR A 110 9.99 4.48 2.40
C TYR A 110 9.19 5.33 3.40
N PHE A 111 8.35 6.22 2.89
CA PHE A 111 7.37 6.94 3.68
C PHE A 111 6.04 6.19 3.63
N VAL A 112 5.31 6.18 4.73
CA VAL A 112 3.97 5.63 4.83
C VAL A 112 3.09 6.54 5.68
N SER A 113 1.87 6.78 5.22
CA SER A 113 0.81 7.43 5.98
C SER A 113 -0.46 6.58 5.86
N THR A 114 -1.21 6.45 6.94
CA THR A 114 -2.51 5.80 6.93
C THR A 114 -3.53 6.71 6.26
N VAL A 115 -4.30 6.16 5.33
CA VAL A 115 -5.45 6.84 4.73
C VAL A 115 -6.68 6.23 5.37
N GLY A 116 -7.42 7.04 6.13
CA GLY A 116 -8.62 6.61 6.84
C GLY A 116 -9.61 7.76 6.98
N ARG A 117 -10.73 7.48 7.65
CA ARG A 117 -11.71 8.51 8.02
C ARG A 117 -11.04 9.60 8.87
N ASP A 118 -11.58 10.81 8.79
CA ASP A 118 -11.07 11.93 9.55
C ASP A 118 -11.01 11.56 11.04
N GLU A 119 -9.82 11.77 11.64
CA GLU A 119 -9.58 11.45 13.04
C GLU A 119 -10.57 12.18 13.95
N THR A 120 -10.95 13.41 13.59
CA THR A 120 -11.94 14.21 14.31
C THR A 120 -13.31 13.52 14.30
N MET A 121 -13.77 13.11 13.11
CA MET A 121 -15.02 12.40 12.92
C MET A 121 -15.06 11.06 13.68
N ILE A 122 -13.96 10.30 13.69
CA ILE A 122 -13.89 9.05 14.47
C ILE A 122 -14.00 9.34 15.98
N ARG A 123 -13.30 10.36 16.48
CA ARG A 123 -13.34 10.73 17.91
C ARG A 123 -14.72 11.21 18.32
N GLU A 124 -15.38 12.00 17.49
CA GLU A 124 -16.76 12.43 17.72
C GLU A 124 -17.71 11.24 17.73
N TYR A 125 -17.60 10.33 16.76
CA TYR A 125 -18.40 9.11 16.72
C TYR A 125 -18.26 8.29 18.01
N ILE A 126 -17.04 8.06 18.50
CA ILE A 126 -16.80 7.32 19.76
C ILE A 126 -17.45 8.01 20.95
N ARG A 127 -17.37 9.35 21.05
CA ARG A 127 -17.93 10.12 22.18
C ARG A 127 -19.45 10.09 22.22
N HIS A 128 -20.10 10.03 21.07
CA HIS A 128 -21.55 10.08 20.95
C HIS A 128 -22.19 8.69 20.79
N GLN A 129 -21.39 7.62 20.75
CA GLN A 129 -21.85 6.26 20.50
C GLN A 129 -22.88 5.77 21.54
N GLU A 130 -22.58 5.93 22.84
CA GLU A 130 -23.51 5.50 23.91
C GLU A 130 -24.85 6.26 23.87
N GLN A 131 -24.83 7.53 23.48
CA GLN A 131 -26.04 8.36 23.42
C GLN A 131 -26.96 7.95 22.27
N GLU A 132 -26.39 7.57 21.13
CA GLU A 132 -27.16 7.07 20.00
C GLU A 132 -27.66 5.64 20.22
N ASP A 133 -26.85 4.77 20.86
CA ASP A 133 -27.30 3.42 21.23
C ASP A 133 -28.52 3.48 22.19
N GLN A 134 -28.51 4.39 23.18
CA GLN A 134 -29.64 4.60 24.09
C GLN A 134 -30.89 5.15 23.38
N ARG A 135 -30.73 6.05 22.40
CA ARG A 135 -31.85 6.56 21.58
C ARG A 135 -32.47 5.47 20.73
N ILE A 136 -31.65 4.62 20.11
CA ILE A 136 -32.11 3.51 19.27
C ILE A 136 -32.82 2.46 20.12
N GLU A 137 -32.29 2.11 21.29
CA GLU A 137 -32.99 1.21 22.23
C GLU A 137 -34.34 1.79 22.66
N GLN A 138 -34.41 3.08 23.05
CA GLN A 138 -35.69 3.73 23.38
C GLN A 138 -36.69 3.72 22.23
N MET A 139 -36.24 3.93 20.99
CA MET A 139 -37.11 3.86 19.81
C MET A 139 -37.61 2.44 19.53
N ASN A 140 -36.77 1.42 19.72
CA ASN A 140 -37.12 0.02 19.48
C ASN A 140 -38.00 -0.58 20.59
N LEU A 141 -37.94 -0.03 21.81
CA LEU A 141 -38.84 -0.38 22.92
C LEU A 141 -40.26 0.18 22.76
N CYS A 142 -40.48 1.13 21.85
CA CYS A 142 -41.78 1.74 21.57
C CYS A 142 -42.49 1.16 20.32
N GLN A 143 -42.02 0.02 19.79
CA GLN A 143 -42.69 -0.76 18.72
C GLN A 143 -43.20 -2.10 19.26
#